data_AF-A0A9D6ZJW5-F1
#
_entry.id   AF-A0A9D6ZJW5-F1
#
_cell.length_a   1.000
_cell.length_b   1.000
_cell.length_c   1.000
_cell.angle_alpha   90.00
_cell.angle_beta   90.00
_cell.angle_gamma   90.00
#
_symmetry.space_group_name_H-M   'P 1'
#
loop_
_entity.id
_entity.type
_entity.pdbx_description
1 polymer ?
#
loop_
_entity_poly.entity_id
_entity_poly.type
_entity_poly.pdbx_seq_one_letter_code
_entity_poly.pdbx_strand_id
1 'polypeptide(L)'
;MDTRSVADWILALEASAIPPGTAERVRLQLASVLASLLDGLRLPDVAAARGAWGAPAQPVRRKGARREAVPAEVLAPWWSMASIALDHDDYLLFGHTGHSAINVALACGLERDASLGEVLAAAAAANEVAGRLGGFALVGPHNGQMWTHIHLGGAVAAAARIARDAADVADRAFRLAFLAPPFLFPPAFFGGSGKLLAAALPIRQGLQALRLARATTLAVPEGVFGAADGLGRHFAHAPLEGFLEGFGEVWLADTLAVKRVPGCAYVSAAAEAASALAAQFRRAKGRSLAPGDVERVELSATVLTVGMEDAARPWRGGPLSAVEINFSAPLTVAVALLDGALEPRSLEGRRLARDEGDIRAVAERVVVRHELARTLRLLDGVVRPMELLDALGDVRADGARKAGWEMLKRYPGVLRGGGEARGATLSRSPFDLFRDRKSFEALRSVGRLVKGALGRRREDGRYSLRAARPGEVRFAASAGALATLAGEVFQAECEVPPGAPGAELELSAVVREKLVRAFRDAALDADAEEFMGRLLGAPLDAPLREVLGPLAAVLEGPRS
;
A
#
# COMPACT_ATOMS: atom_id res chain seq x y z
N MET A 1 21.98 1.66 -5.48
CA MET A 1 21.22 1.71 -6.77
C MET A 1 22.05 2.44 -7.81
N ASP A 2 22.40 1.79 -8.92
CA ASP A 2 22.93 2.47 -10.10
C ASP A 2 21.77 3.12 -10.87
N THR A 3 21.65 4.45 -10.72
CA THR A 3 20.55 5.22 -11.31
C THR A 3 20.64 5.31 -12.83
N ARG A 4 21.84 5.15 -13.39
CA ARG A 4 22.01 5.14 -14.84
C ARG A 4 21.47 3.87 -15.47
N SER A 5 21.86 2.72 -14.92
CA SER A 5 21.32 1.43 -15.37
C SER A 5 19.79 1.36 -15.23
N VAL A 6 19.23 1.92 -14.15
CA VAL A 6 17.77 2.04 -13.99
C VAL A 6 17.16 2.94 -15.05
N ALA A 7 17.75 4.10 -15.34
CA ALA A 7 17.29 5.02 -16.37
C ALA A 7 17.30 4.38 -17.77
N ASP A 8 18.37 3.67 -18.12
CA ASP A 8 18.48 2.94 -19.39
C ASP A 8 17.41 1.83 -19.47
N TRP A 9 17.20 1.06 -18.39
CA TRP A 9 16.18 0.01 -18.35
C TRP A 9 14.76 0.56 -18.51
N ILE A 10 14.38 1.59 -17.75
CA ILE A 10 13.02 2.13 -17.84
C ILE A 10 12.75 2.61 -19.27
N LEU A 11 13.68 3.31 -19.91
CA LEU A 11 13.47 3.89 -21.24
C LEU A 11 13.42 2.84 -22.34
N ALA A 12 14.09 1.69 -22.15
CA ALA A 12 14.07 0.56 -23.06
C ALA A 12 12.89 -0.42 -22.86
N LEU A 13 12.15 -0.31 -21.74
CA LEU A 13 11.10 -1.28 -21.41
C LEU A 13 9.88 -1.13 -22.32
N GLU A 14 9.72 -2.03 -23.29
CA GLU A 14 8.53 -2.13 -24.12
C GLU A 14 7.40 -2.90 -23.45
N ALA A 15 6.14 -2.51 -23.72
CA ALA A 15 4.98 -3.16 -23.12
C ALA A 15 4.87 -4.65 -23.46
N SER A 16 5.32 -5.05 -24.65
CA SER A 16 5.35 -6.44 -25.09
C SER A 16 6.46 -7.28 -24.43
N ALA A 17 7.44 -6.64 -23.78
CA ALA A 17 8.49 -7.32 -23.02
C ALA A 17 8.06 -7.66 -21.58
N ILE A 18 6.92 -7.13 -21.13
CA ILE A 18 6.36 -7.44 -19.81
C ILE A 18 5.73 -8.85 -19.88
N PRO A 19 6.03 -9.75 -18.93
CA PRO A 19 5.40 -11.07 -18.91
C PRO A 19 3.86 -10.96 -18.90
N PRO A 20 3.12 -11.82 -19.63
CA PRO A 20 1.67 -11.68 -19.77
C PRO A 20 0.92 -11.58 -18.43
N GLY A 21 1.28 -12.43 -17.45
CA GLY A 21 0.67 -12.40 -16.12
C GLY A 21 1.01 -11.12 -15.32
N THR A 22 2.16 -10.51 -15.55
CA THR A 22 2.53 -9.22 -14.95
C THR A 22 1.79 -8.08 -15.65
N ALA A 23 1.68 -8.11 -16.98
CA ALA A 23 0.96 -7.12 -17.76
C ALA A 23 -0.53 -7.09 -17.40
N GLU A 24 -1.15 -8.27 -17.21
CA GLU A 24 -2.52 -8.40 -16.72
C GLU A 24 -2.67 -7.78 -15.33
N ARG A 25 -1.76 -8.08 -14.39
CA ARG A 25 -1.75 -7.45 -13.05
C ARG A 25 -1.67 -5.94 -13.12
N VAL A 26 -0.83 -5.38 -13.99
CA VAL A 26 -0.74 -3.91 -14.15
C VAL A 26 -2.03 -3.31 -14.71
N ARG A 27 -2.75 -4.01 -15.63
CA ARG A 27 -4.10 -3.59 -16.06
C ARG A 27 -5.11 -3.64 -14.93
N LEU A 28 -5.09 -4.70 -14.12
CA LEU A 28 -5.93 -4.83 -12.93
C LEU A 28 -5.62 -3.77 -11.87
N GLN A 29 -4.35 -3.42 -11.71
CA GLN A 29 -3.90 -2.33 -10.84
C GLN A 29 -4.45 -0.98 -11.32
N LEU A 30 -4.39 -0.71 -12.63
CA LEU A 30 -4.96 0.50 -13.23
C LEU A 30 -6.46 0.62 -12.92
N ALA A 31 -7.24 -0.43 -13.13
CA ALA A 31 -8.66 -0.44 -12.79
C ALA A 31 -8.90 -0.25 -11.28
N SER A 32 -8.13 -0.93 -10.43
CA SER A 32 -8.21 -0.82 -8.97
C SER A 32 -7.95 0.60 -8.49
N VAL A 33 -6.89 1.24 -8.98
CA VAL A 33 -6.53 2.62 -8.59
C VAL A 33 -7.56 3.62 -9.10
N LEU A 34 -8.10 3.44 -10.31
CA LEU A 34 -9.20 4.26 -10.82
C LEU A 34 -10.43 4.18 -9.92
N ALA A 35 -10.80 2.99 -9.44
CA ALA A 35 -11.89 2.82 -8.49
C ALA A 35 -11.62 3.58 -7.17
N SER A 36 -10.42 3.43 -6.59
CA SER A 36 -10.02 4.16 -5.37
C SER A 36 -10.03 5.67 -5.56
N LEU A 37 -9.64 6.13 -6.75
CA LEU A 37 -9.64 7.53 -7.11
C LEU A 37 -11.07 8.08 -7.18
N LEU A 38 -11.99 7.39 -7.86
CA LEU A 38 -13.41 7.77 -7.89
C LEU A 38 -14.00 7.84 -6.48
N ASP A 39 -13.65 6.86 -5.63
CA ASP A 39 -14.05 6.85 -4.23
C ASP A 39 -13.54 8.07 -3.45
N GLY A 40 -12.30 8.52 -3.71
CA GLY A 40 -11.68 9.64 -3.01
C GLY A 40 -11.98 11.04 -3.56
N LEU A 41 -12.29 11.17 -4.84
CA LEU A 41 -12.52 12.47 -5.50
C LEU A 41 -13.67 13.29 -4.90
N ARG A 42 -14.64 12.59 -4.31
CA ARG A 42 -15.82 13.19 -3.63
C ARG A 42 -15.53 13.72 -2.23
N LEU A 43 -14.35 13.45 -1.67
CA LEU A 43 -14.03 13.84 -0.30
C LEU A 43 -13.69 15.35 -0.22
N PRO A 44 -14.22 16.08 0.78
CA PRO A 44 -14.04 17.53 0.86
C PRO A 44 -12.59 18.01 0.81
N ASP A 45 -11.68 17.36 1.55
CA ASP A 45 -10.27 17.73 1.59
C ASP A 45 -9.58 17.50 0.24
N VAL A 46 -9.95 16.44 -0.48
CA VAL A 46 -9.41 16.14 -1.82
C VAL A 46 -9.93 17.14 -2.85
N ALA A 47 -11.21 17.51 -2.77
CA ALA A 47 -11.81 18.54 -3.63
C ALA A 47 -11.18 19.92 -3.38
N ALA A 48 -10.98 20.30 -2.12
CA ALA A 48 -10.34 21.56 -1.74
C ALA A 48 -8.87 21.63 -2.19
N ALA A 49 -8.12 20.53 -2.05
CA ALA A 49 -6.73 20.46 -2.44
C ALA A 49 -6.51 20.70 -3.95
N ARG A 50 -7.46 20.30 -4.80
CA ARG A 50 -7.41 20.59 -6.24
C ARG A 50 -7.28 22.09 -6.51
N GLY A 51 -8.09 22.90 -5.83
CA GLY A 51 -8.06 24.36 -5.96
C GLY A 51 -6.78 24.97 -5.42
N ALA A 52 -6.29 24.47 -4.28
CA ALA A 52 -5.07 24.97 -3.65
C ALA A 52 -3.78 24.64 -4.44
N TRP A 53 -3.77 23.53 -5.18
CA TRP A 53 -2.63 23.12 -6.01
C TRP A 53 -2.69 23.61 -7.45
N GLY A 54 -3.78 24.26 -7.85
CA GLY A 54 -3.95 24.80 -9.19
C GLY A 54 -2.83 25.77 -9.56
N ALA A 55 -2.06 25.43 -10.58
CA ALA A 55 -1.41 26.39 -11.46
C ALA A 55 -2.42 26.79 -12.57
N PRO A 56 -2.33 28.00 -13.18
CA PRO A 56 -3.19 28.36 -14.29
C PRO A 56 -3.11 27.31 -15.41
N ALA A 57 -4.26 26.96 -15.97
CA ALA A 57 -4.33 26.01 -17.09
C ALA A 57 -3.43 26.50 -18.24
N GLN A 58 -2.60 25.60 -18.77
CA GLN A 58 -1.70 25.95 -19.86
C GLN A 58 -2.45 25.79 -21.18
N PRO A 59 -2.35 26.75 -22.12
CA PRO A 59 -2.92 26.59 -23.45
C PRO A 59 -2.15 25.51 -24.21
N VAL A 60 -2.77 24.34 -24.41
CA VAL A 60 -2.26 23.26 -25.24
C VAL A 60 -2.82 23.41 -26.65
N ARG A 61 -1.94 23.53 -27.66
CA ARG A 61 -2.35 23.55 -29.07
C ARG A 61 -2.41 22.12 -29.59
N ARG A 62 -3.60 21.64 -29.97
CA ARG A 62 -3.83 20.26 -30.41
C ARG A 62 -4.64 20.25 -31.71
N LYS A 63 -4.07 19.71 -32.80
CA LYS A 63 -4.72 19.59 -34.13
C LYS A 63 -5.53 20.85 -34.55
N GLY A 64 -4.99 22.05 -34.29
CA GLY A 64 -5.63 23.33 -34.60
C GLY A 64 -6.57 23.92 -33.54
N ALA A 65 -6.97 23.15 -32.52
CA ALA A 65 -7.75 23.64 -31.39
C ALA A 65 -6.86 23.99 -30.18
N ARG A 66 -7.09 25.13 -29.52
CA ARG A 66 -6.56 25.38 -28.19
C ARG A 66 -7.43 24.64 -27.18
N ARG A 67 -6.82 23.82 -26.34
CA ARG A 67 -7.45 23.24 -25.14
C ARG A 67 -6.68 23.71 -23.91
N GLU A 68 -7.43 24.06 -22.88
CA GLU A 68 -6.89 24.14 -21.54
C GLU A 68 -6.87 22.73 -20.95
N ALA A 69 -5.69 22.25 -20.57
CA ALA A 69 -5.52 20.98 -19.88
C ALA A 69 -4.75 21.24 -18.58
N VAL A 70 -5.17 20.56 -17.51
CA VAL A 70 -4.44 20.61 -16.24
C VAL A 70 -3.16 19.79 -16.41
N PRO A 71 -1.97 20.36 -16.13
CA PRO A 71 -0.71 19.62 -16.27
C PRO A 71 -0.66 18.36 -15.39
N ALA A 72 0.04 17.33 -15.85
CA ALA A 72 0.28 16.10 -15.11
C ALA A 72 0.97 16.36 -13.76
N GLU A 73 1.81 17.40 -13.69
CA GLU A 73 2.46 17.91 -12.46
C GLU A 73 1.45 18.33 -11.38
N VAL A 74 0.21 18.62 -11.74
CA VAL A 74 -0.90 18.96 -10.83
C VAL A 74 -1.85 17.78 -10.67
N LEU A 75 -2.23 17.12 -11.77
CA LEU A 75 -3.18 15.99 -11.74
C LEU A 75 -2.65 14.80 -10.95
N ALA A 76 -1.41 14.37 -11.17
CA ALA A 76 -0.90 13.14 -10.56
C ALA A 76 -0.79 13.22 -9.02
N PRO A 77 -0.26 14.29 -8.42
CA PRO A 77 -0.31 14.47 -6.96
C PRO A 77 -1.74 14.50 -6.42
N TRP A 78 -2.66 15.21 -7.08
CA TRP A 78 -4.05 15.33 -6.65
C TRP A 78 -4.79 13.99 -6.70
N TRP A 79 -4.65 13.24 -7.79
CA TRP A 79 -5.15 11.87 -7.93
C TRP A 79 -4.56 10.92 -6.88
N SER A 80 -3.31 11.15 -6.49
CA SER A 80 -2.68 10.38 -5.41
C SER A 80 -3.27 10.68 -4.05
N MET A 81 -3.66 11.93 -3.76
CA MET A 81 -4.47 12.21 -2.57
C MET A 81 -5.81 11.48 -2.63
N ALA A 82 -6.49 11.50 -3.78
CA ALA A 82 -7.79 10.84 -3.93
C ALA A 82 -7.68 9.33 -3.67
N SER A 83 -6.77 8.66 -4.38
CA SER A 83 -6.60 7.19 -4.26
C SER A 83 -6.15 6.73 -2.87
N ILE A 84 -5.44 7.55 -2.08
CA ILE A 84 -5.00 7.19 -0.73
C ILE A 84 -6.07 7.45 0.35
N ALA A 85 -7.09 8.24 0.03
CA ALA A 85 -7.91 8.91 1.04
C ALA A 85 -8.70 7.97 1.94
N LEU A 86 -9.20 6.89 1.36
CA LEU A 86 -9.92 5.85 2.10
C LEU A 86 -9.06 4.63 2.38
N ASP A 87 -7.76 4.68 2.06
CA ASP A 87 -6.86 3.54 2.17
C ASP A 87 -7.41 2.31 1.42
N HIS A 88 -8.13 2.54 0.33
CA HIS A 88 -8.75 1.51 -0.50
C HIS A 88 -7.95 1.22 -1.76
N ASP A 89 -6.72 1.70 -1.81
CA ASP A 89 -5.73 1.51 -2.87
C ASP A 89 -5.25 0.06 -2.98
N ASP A 90 -4.31 -0.15 -3.90
CA ASP A 90 -3.53 -1.36 -4.07
C ASP A 90 -2.21 -1.31 -3.26
N TYR A 91 -1.52 -2.44 -3.20
CA TYR A 91 -0.14 -2.50 -2.72
C TYR A 91 0.63 -3.65 -3.38
N LEU A 92 1.95 -3.49 -3.50
CA LEU A 92 2.89 -4.58 -3.66
C LEU A 92 3.44 -4.96 -2.29
N LEU A 93 4.11 -6.11 -2.19
CA LEU A 93 4.72 -6.56 -0.91
C LEU A 93 5.58 -5.47 -0.24
N PHE A 94 6.25 -4.63 -1.03
CA PHE A 94 7.12 -3.56 -0.54
C PHE A 94 6.65 -2.13 -0.90
N GLY A 95 5.33 -1.90 -0.91
CA GLY A 95 4.81 -0.53 -0.90
C GLY A 95 3.53 -0.33 -1.69
N HIS A 96 2.90 0.83 -1.49
CA HIS A 96 1.65 1.22 -2.15
C HIS A 96 1.95 1.93 -3.46
N THR A 97 2.51 1.19 -4.42
CA THR A 97 3.14 1.81 -5.60
C THR A 97 2.14 2.43 -6.57
N GLY A 98 0.88 2.00 -6.57
CA GLY A 98 -0.16 2.48 -7.49
C GLY A 98 -0.34 4.00 -7.50
N HIS A 99 -0.10 4.69 -6.38
CA HIS A 99 -0.16 6.16 -6.35
C HIS A 99 0.83 6.81 -7.32
N SER A 100 2.08 6.36 -7.33
CA SER A 100 3.10 6.92 -8.23
C SER A 100 3.17 6.18 -9.56
N ALA A 101 2.87 4.88 -9.58
CA ALA A 101 2.96 4.07 -10.79
C ALA A 101 1.78 4.30 -11.74
N ILE A 102 0.56 4.26 -11.22
CA ILE A 102 -0.65 4.43 -12.03
C ILE A 102 -0.97 5.91 -12.24
N ASN A 103 -1.09 6.72 -11.18
CA ASN A 103 -1.60 8.09 -11.36
C ASN A 103 -0.66 8.97 -12.19
N VAL A 104 0.67 8.78 -12.07
CA VAL A 104 1.64 9.54 -12.88
C VAL A 104 1.63 9.06 -14.33
N ALA A 105 1.68 7.75 -14.57
CA ALA A 105 1.62 7.20 -15.93
C ALA A 105 0.32 7.62 -16.64
N LEU A 106 -0.81 7.58 -15.93
CA LEU A 106 -2.11 7.99 -16.44
C LEU A 106 -2.18 9.50 -16.73
N ALA A 107 -1.72 10.35 -15.81
CA ALA A 107 -1.77 11.80 -16.00
C ALA A 107 -0.86 12.25 -17.14
N CYS A 108 0.38 11.76 -17.18
CA CYS A 108 1.31 12.03 -18.27
C CYS A 108 0.82 11.42 -19.60
N GLY A 109 0.22 10.23 -19.57
CA GLY A 109 -0.33 9.57 -20.75
C GLY A 109 -1.50 10.34 -21.36
N LEU A 110 -2.40 10.87 -20.52
CA LEU A 110 -3.49 11.73 -20.96
C LEU A 110 -2.98 13.07 -21.52
N GLU A 111 -1.99 13.68 -20.87
CA GLU A 111 -1.37 14.94 -21.34
C GLU A 111 -0.72 14.78 -22.72
N ARG A 112 -0.09 13.62 -22.99
CA ARG A 112 0.68 13.36 -24.22
C ARG A 112 -0.04 12.51 -25.25
N ASP A 113 -1.31 12.16 -25.00
CA ASP A 113 -2.10 11.26 -25.86
C ASP A 113 -1.42 9.91 -26.13
N ALA A 114 -0.84 9.35 -25.08
CA ALA A 114 -0.16 8.05 -25.15
C ALA A 114 -1.14 6.91 -25.45
N SER A 115 -0.60 5.84 -26.00
CA SER A 115 -1.26 4.54 -26.13
C SER A 115 -1.37 3.83 -24.78
N LEU A 116 -2.26 2.84 -24.69
CA LEU A 116 -2.38 1.98 -23.52
C LEU A 116 -1.06 1.28 -23.19
N GLY A 117 -0.35 0.78 -24.19
CA GLY A 117 0.94 0.10 -24.03
C GLY A 117 2.00 1.00 -23.41
N GLU A 118 2.10 2.25 -23.84
CA GLU A 118 3.02 3.22 -23.23
C GLU A 118 2.71 3.47 -21.75
N VAL A 119 1.42 3.57 -21.38
CA VAL A 119 0.99 3.71 -19.98
C VAL A 119 1.29 2.48 -19.16
N LEU A 120 1.02 1.27 -19.69
CA LEU A 120 1.31 0.02 -18.99
C LEU A 120 2.81 -0.19 -18.78
N ALA A 121 3.64 0.14 -19.77
CA ALA A 121 5.10 0.09 -19.63
C ALA A 121 5.62 1.08 -18.58
N ALA A 122 5.12 2.32 -18.59
CA ALA A 122 5.47 3.32 -17.60
C ALA A 122 5.05 2.93 -16.18
N ALA A 123 3.83 2.38 -16.03
CA ALA A 123 3.33 1.88 -14.75
C ALA A 123 4.15 0.69 -14.24
N ALA A 124 4.47 -0.29 -15.11
CA ALA A 124 5.31 -1.43 -14.74
C ALA A 124 6.72 -1.00 -14.31
N ALA A 125 7.36 -0.10 -15.06
CA ALA A 125 8.65 0.48 -14.70
C ALA A 125 8.61 1.16 -13.32
N ALA A 126 7.58 1.98 -13.08
CA ALA A 126 7.41 2.70 -11.83
C ALA A 126 7.10 1.78 -10.64
N ASN A 127 6.32 0.70 -10.84
CA ASN A 127 6.10 -0.33 -9.85
C ASN A 127 7.41 -1.00 -9.43
N GLU A 128 8.23 -1.40 -10.39
CA GLU A 128 9.52 -2.03 -10.10
C GLU A 128 10.44 -1.08 -9.33
N VAL A 129 10.62 0.15 -9.81
CA VAL A 129 11.47 1.14 -9.11
C VAL A 129 10.98 1.39 -7.69
N ALA A 130 9.69 1.65 -7.51
CA ALA A 130 9.12 1.95 -6.19
C ALA A 130 9.15 0.74 -5.25
N GLY A 131 8.76 -0.45 -5.72
CA GLY A 131 8.78 -1.67 -4.92
C GLY A 131 10.19 -2.07 -4.49
N ARG A 132 11.18 -1.89 -5.37
CA ARG A 132 12.59 -2.20 -5.07
C ARG A 132 13.20 -1.23 -4.07
N LEU A 133 12.84 0.06 -4.15
CA LEU A 133 13.19 1.04 -3.12
C LEU A 133 12.58 0.70 -1.76
N GLY A 134 11.33 0.21 -1.75
CA GLY A 134 10.70 -0.29 -0.53
C GLY A 134 11.40 -1.53 0.03
N GLY A 135 11.75 -2.50 -0.82
CA GLY A 135 12.50 -3.70 -0.42
C GLY A 135 13.90 -3.36 0.13
N PHE A 136 14.59 -2.42 -0.51
CA PHE A 136 15.85 -1.86 -0.03
C PHE A 136 15.72 -1.28 1.39
N ALA A 137 14.61 -0.59 1.68
CA ALA A 137 14.31 0.04 2.96
C ALA A 137 13.47 -0.84 3.91
N LEU A 138 13.31 -2.13 3.62
CA LEU A 138 12.43 -3.05 4.36
C LEU A 138 12.73 -3.05 5.86
N VAL A 139 14.02 -3.11 6.21
CA VAL A 139 14.50 -3.02 7.58
C VAL A 139 14.79 -1.56 7.90
N GLY A 140 13.74 -0.75 8.00
CA GLY A 140 13.84 0.70 8.19
C GLY A 140 12.87 1.25 9.25
N PRO A 141 12.91 2.57 9.51
CA PRO A 141 12.02 3.22 10.46
C PRO A 141 10.59 3.40 9.94
N HIS A 142 10.32 3.12 8.66
CA HIS A 142 8.98 3.21 8.08
C HIS A 142 8.57 1.88 7.47
N ASN A 143 7.26 1.74 7.25
CA ASN A 143 6.65 0.60 6.56
C ASN A 143 5.35 1.05 5.86
N GLY A 144 4.87 0.22 4.93
CA GLY A 144 3.61 0.45 4.23
C GLY A 144 3.58 1.82 3.53
N GLN A 145 2.49 2.57 3.69
CA GLN A 145 2.32 3.90 3.08
C GLN A 145 3.22 5.00 3.67
N MET A 146 3.93 4.76 4.78
CA MET A 146 4.95 5.69 5.27
C MET A 146 6.27 5.59 4.48
N TRP A 147 6.41 4.64 3.55
CA TRP A 147 7.51 4.60 2.58
C TRP A 147 7.36 5.68 1.50
N THR A 148 7.15 6.93 1.91
CA THR A 148 6.89 8.09 1.05
C THR A 148 7.97 8.32 -0.02
N HIS A 149 9.21 7.97 0.28
CA HIS A 149 10.35 8.11 -0.62
C HIS A 149 10.26 7.26 -1.89
N ILE A 150 9.51 6.13 -1.89
CA ILE A 150 9.40 5.28 -3.09
C ILE A 150 8.71 6.01 -4.25
N HIS A 151 7.83 6.95 -3.91
CA HIS A 151 7.05 7.70 -4.88
C HIS A 151 7.87 8.72 -5.66
N LEU A 152 9.01 9.16 -5.12
CA LEU A 152 9.98 9.97 -5.86
C LEU A 152 10.48 9.21 -7.09
N GLY A 153 10.93 7.97 -6.87
CA GLY A 153 11.45 7.11 -7.94
C GLY A 153 10.35 6.66 -8.89
N GLY A 154 9.18 6.26 -8.36
CA GLY A 154 8.03 5.89 -9.18
C GLY A 154 7.56 7.02 -10.10
N ALA A 155 7.51 8.27 -9.60
CA ALA A 155 7.10 9.42 -10.40
C ALA A 155 8.11 9.76 -11.51
N VAL A 156 9.42 9.75 -11.20
CA VAL A 156 10.47 9.95 -12.20
C VAL A 156 10.40 8.86 -13.27
N ALA A 157 10.30 7.58 -12.87
CA ALA A 157 10.25 6.46 -13.79
C ALA A 157 9.06 6.55 -14.77
N ALA A 158 7.85 6.76 -14.26
CA ALA A 158 6.65 6.84 -15.08
C ALA A 158 6.69 8.04 -16.04
N ALA A 159 7.02 9.23 -15.52
CA ALA A 159 7.00 10.46 -16.31
C ALA A 159 8.12 10.49 -17.37
N ALA A 160 9.32 10.01 -17.04
CA ALA A 160 10.43 9.95 -17.99
C ALA A 160 10.16 8.96 -19.13
N ARG A 161 9.56 7.79 -18.83
CA ARG A 161 9.15 6.80 -19.83
C ARG A 161 8.14 7.38 -20.82
N ILE A 162 7.06 7.98 -20.31
CA ILE A 162 5.99 8.57 -21.13
C ILE A 162 6.51 9.75 -21.96
N ALA A 163 7.43 10.54 -21.40
CA ALA A 163 8.06 11.63 -22.13
C ALA A 163 9.08 11.17 -23.18
N ARG A 164 9.58 9.93 -23.07
CA ARG A 164 10.72 9.39 -23.82
C ARG A 164 11.95 10.27 -23.66
N ASP A 165 12.24 10.65 -22.41
CA ASP A 165 13.44 11.44 -22.08
C ASP A 165 14.72 10.67 -22.43
N ALA A 166 15.83 11.38 -22.54
CA ALA A 166 17.15 10.76 -22.62
C ALA A 166 17.56 10.16 -21.26
N ALA A 167 18.34 9.08 -21.28
CA ALA A 167 18.74 8.38 -20.06
C ALA A 167 19.56 9.25 -19.10
N ASP A 168 20.34 10.20 -19.59
CA ASP A 168 21.07 11.16 -18.75
C ASP A 168 20.12 12.12 -18.00
N VAL A 169 18.99 12.48 -18.62
CA VAL A 169 17.95 13.30 -17.99
C VAL A 169 17.25 12.51 -16.88
N ALA A 170 16.88 11.26 -17.15
CA ALA A 170 16.23 10.40 -16.17
C ALA A 170 17.16 10.06 -14.99
N ASP A 171 18.43 9.72 -15.25
CA ASP A 171 19.46 9.49 -14.22
C ASP A 171 19.63 10.73 -13.32
N ARG A 172 19.81 11.91 -13.93
CA ARG A 172 19.90 13.19 -13.20
C ARG A 172 18.63 13.47 -12.39
N ALA A 173 17.45 13.18 -12.94
CA ALA A 173 16.18 13.35 -12.25
C ALA A 173 16.06 12.47 -11.01
N PHE A 174 16.48 11.20 -11.07
CA PHE A 174 16.50 10.33 -9.89
C PHE A 174 17.39 10.91 -8.79
N ARG A 175 18.59 11.39 -9.14
CA ARG A 175 19.52 11.97 -8.17
C ARG A 175 18.97 13.26 -7.55
N LEU A 176 18.38 14.14 -8.37
CA LEU A 176 17.72 15.38 -7.92
C LEU A 176 16.53 15.10 -7.00
N ALA A 177 15.69 14.11 -7.33
CA ALA A 177 14.50 13.79 -6.56
C ALA A 177 14.85 13.34 -5.13
N PHE A 178 15.99 12.66 -4.96
CA PHE A 178 16.46 12.14 -3.68
C PHE A 178 17.46 13.06 -2.94
N LEU A 179 17.58 14.34 -3.34
CA LEU A 179 18.37 15.32 -2.59
C LEU A 179 17.84 15.53 -1.16
N ALA A 180 16.53 15.51 -0.99
CA ALA A 180 15.85 15.67 0.30
C ALA A 180 14.58 14.80 0.32
N PRO A 181 14.69 13.47 0.43
CA PRO A 181 13.53 12.59 0.39
C PRO A 181 12.63 12.85 1.61
N PRO A 182 11.29 12.89 1.43
CA PRO A 182 10.40 13.21 2.54
C PRO A 182 10.37 12.07 3.56
N PHE A 183 10.43 12.43 4.83
CA PHE A 183 10.35 11.52 5.97
C PHE A 183 9.04 11.78 6.71
N LEU A 184 8.05 10.91 6.51
CA LEU A 184 6.73 11.13 7.09
C LEU A 184 6.69 10.78 8.58
N PHE A 185 6.24 11.72 9.42
CA PHE A 185 6.15 11.48 10.84
C PHE A 185 4.84 10.74 11.22
N PRO A 186 4.88 9.78 12.17
CA PRO A 186 3.70 9.05 12.62
C PRO A 186 2.50 9.92 13.03
N PRO A 187 2.65 11.07 13.73
CA PRO A 187 1.51 11.93 14.06
C PRO A 187 0.80 12.48 12.82
N ALA A 188 1.55 12.83 11.77
CA ALA A 188 0.99 13.35 10.53
C ALA A 188 0.28 12.25 9.70
N PHE A 189 0.71 11.00 9.87
CA PHE A 189 0.14 9.85 9.16
C PHE A 189 -1.07 9.24 9.88
N PHE A 190 -0.98 8.99 11.20
CA PHE A 190 -2.04 8.37 11.98
C PHE A 190 -3.04 9.37 12.57
N GLY A 191 -2.63 10.61 12.79
CA GLY A 191 -3.41 11.60 13.53
C GLY A 191 -4.41 12.43 12.71
N GLY A 192 -4.57 12.17 11.40
CA GLY A 192 -5.56 12.88 10.59
C GLY A 192 -5.30 12.87 9.08
N SER A 193 -5.89 13.85 8.38
CA SER A 193 -5.84 13.94 6.91
C SER A 193 -4.47 14.31 6.33
N GLY A 194 -3.45 14.54 7.17
CA GLY A 194 -2.05 14.65 6.71
C GLY A 194 -1.57 13.44 5.91
N LYS A 195 -2.13 12.24 6.17
CA LYS A 195 -1.90 11.02 5.38
C LYS A 195 -2.13 11.22 3.89
N LEU A 196 -3.08 12.07 3.49
CA LEU A 196 -3.40 12.31 2.08
C LEU A 196 -2.18 12.79 1.28
N LEU A 197 -1.23 13.43 1.97
CA LEU A 197 -0.02 14.00 1.39
C LEU A 197 1.14 13.01 1.30
N ALA A 198 1.01 11.80 1.86
CA ALA A 198 2.09 10.81 1.97
C ALA A 198 2.66 10.41 0.59
N ALA A 199 1.80 10.22 -0.41
CA ALA A 199 2.22 9.99 -1.78
C ALA A 199 2.29 11.27 -2.61
N ALA A 200 1.34 12.20 -2.40
CA ALA A 200 1.17 13.34 -3.28
C ALA A 200 2.37 14.31 -3.28
N LEU A 201 2.94 14.62 -2.11
CA LEU A 201 4.10 15.51 -2.02
C LEU A 201 5.36 14.92 -2.68
N PRO A 202 5.77 13.67 -2.39
CA PRO A 202 6.91 13.08 -3.10
C PRO A 202 6.68 12.91 -4.60
N ILE A 203 5.45 12.63 -5.07
CA ILE A 203 5.17 12.61 -6.52
C ILE A 203 5.45 13.98 -7.14
N ARG A 204 4.94 15.05 -6.52
CA ARG A 204 5.21 16.42 -6.98
C ARG A 204 6.71 16.73 -6.99
N GLN A 205 7.43 16.35 -5.94
CA GLN A 205 8.89 16.51 -5.86
C GLN A 205 9.62 15.73 -6.97
N GLY A 206 9.24 14.49 -7.25
CA GLY A 206 9.82 13.69 -8.34
C GLY A 206 9.58 14.30 -9.72
N LEU A 207 8.37 14.78 -9.98
CA LEU A 207 8.04 15.46 -11.25
C LEU A 207 8.81 16.78 -11.40
N GLN A 208 8.93 17.57 -10.32
CA GLN A 208 9.73 18.80 -10.31
C GLN A 208 11.22 18.51 -10.55
N ALA A 209 11.77 17.45 -9.95
CA ALA A 209 13.14 17.02 -10.18
C ALA A 209 13.38 16.65 -11.66
N LEU A 210 12.43 15.96 -12.30
CA LEU A 210 12.51 15.66 -13.73
C LEU A 210 12.47 16.93 -14.58
N ARG A 211 11.58 17.88 -14.25
CA ARG A 211 11.54 19.20 -14.92
C ARG A 211 12.87 19.95 -14.79
N LEU A 212 13.47 19.96 -13.61
CA LEU A 212 14.79 20.56 -13.39
C LEU A 212 15.89 19.84 -14.18
N ALA A 213 15.86 18.51 -14.23
CA ALA A 213 16.83 17.70 -14.98
C ALA A 213 16.79 17.98 -16.50
N ARG A 214 15.61 18.32 -17.04
CA ARG A 214 15.41 18.74 -18.43
C ARG A 214 15.89 20.17 -18.70
N ALA A 215 15.67 21.07 -17.75
CA ALA A 215 15.92 22.49 -17.93
C ALA A 215 17.32 22.94 -17.52
N THR A 216 18.07 22.11 -16.80
CA THR A 216 19.34 22.50 -16.18
C THR A 216 20.40 21.42 -16.30
N THR A 217 21.67 21.81 -16.09
CA THR A 217 22.83 20.92 -15.99
C THR A 217 23.24 20.67 -14.54
N LEU A 218 22.32 20.85 -13.58
CA LEU A 218 22.63 20.65 -12.15
C LEU A 218 23.10 19.22 -11.91
N ALA A 219 24.31 19.10 -11.38
CA ALA A 219 24.91 17.81 -11.05
C ALA A 219 24.66 17.48 -9.58
N VAL A 220 24.25 16.23 -9.34
CA VAL A 220 24.12 15.66 -7.99
C VAL A 220 25.03 14.44 -7.90
N PRO A 221 25.84 14.29 -6.83
CA PRO A 221 26.74 13.16 -6.67
C PRO A 221 26.02 11.81 -6.71
N GLU A 222 26.70 10.77 -7.21
CA GLU A 222 26.12 9.42 -7.37
C GLU A 222 25.77 8.75 -6.03
N GLY A 223 26.45 9.16 -4.95
CA GLY A 223 26.34 8.59 -3.61
C GLY A 223 25.03 8.87 -2.86
N VAL A 224 24.04 9.53 -3.48
CA VAL A 224 22.72 9.80 -2.87
C VAL A 224 22.02 8.51 -2.44
N PHE A 225 22.19 7.42 -3.20
CA PHE A 225 21.59 6.12 -2.90
C PHE A 225 22.51 5.18 -2.13
N GLY A 226 23.81 5.21 -2.40
CA GLY A 226 24.81 4.34 -1.77
C GLY A 226 25.91 5.14 -1.09
N ALA A 227 25.95 5.13 0.26
CA ALA A 227 27.07 5.54 1.10
C ALA A 227 26.67 5.47 2.58
N ALA A 228 27.65 5.63 3.49
CA ALA A 228 27.44 5.82 4.92
C ALA A 228 26.48 6.98 5.26
N ASP A 229 26.26 7.95 4.34
CA ASP A 229 25.46 9.16 4.53
C ASP A 229 24.31 9.33 3.52
N GLY A 230 24.00 8.30 2.72
CA GLY A 230 22.93 8.32 1.72
C GLY A 230 21.56 7.84 2.24
N LEU A 231 20.64 7.55 1.31
CA LEU A 231 19.29 7.03 1.60
C LEU A 231 19.32 5.85 2.60
N GLY A 232 20.23 4.91 2.40
CA GLY A 232 20.38 3.71 3.24
C GLY A 232 20.76 3.98 4.70
N ARG A 233 21.28 5.17 5.06
CA ARG A 233 21.56 5.53 6.47
C ARG A 233 20.31 6.01 7.20
N HIS A 234 19.45 6.74 6.48
CA HIS A 234 18.33 7.48 7.07
C HIS A 234 17.00 6.72 6.94
N PHE A 235 16.83 5.96 5.86
CA PHE A 235 15.58 5.25 5.54
C PHE A 235 15.69 3.74 5.69
N ALA A 236 16.89 3.21 5.91
CA ALA A 236 17.12 1.83 6.29
C ALA A 236 17.97 1.76 7.56
N HIS A 237 17.60 0.92 8.51
CA HIS A 237 18.50 0.47 9.57
C HIS A 237 19.52 -0.54 9.04
N ALA A 238 19.10 -1.32 8.05
CA ALA A 238 19.95 -2.23 7.29
C ALA A 238 19.50 -2.25 5.82
N PRO A 239 20.19 -1.54 4.92
CA PRO A 239 19.83 -1.50 3.51
C PRO A 239 20.01 -2.88 2.86
N LEU A 240 18.99 -3.34 2.13
CA LEU A 240 18.99 -4.63 1.42
C LEU A 240 19.28 -4.39 -0.06
N GLU A 241 20.55 -4.15 -0.40
CA GLU A 241 20.99 -3.77 -1.75
C GLU A 241 20.57 -4.75 -2.85
N GLY A 242 20.43 -6.04 -2.55
CA GLY A 242 20.00 -7.06 -3.52
C GLY A 242 18.60 -6.84 -4.11
N PHE A 243 17.76 -5.99 -3.50
CA PHE A 243 16.48 -5.57 -4.10
C PHE A 243 16.65 -4.63 -5.31
N LEU A 244 17.80 -3.96 -5.43
CA LEU A 244 18.07 -2.98 -6.48
C LEU A 244 18.65 -3.61 -7.76
N GLU A 245 18.57 -4.94 -7.90
CA GLU A 245 19.14 -5.75 -8.98
C GLU A 245 18.09 -6.63 -9.69
N GLY A 246 18.33 -7.03 -10.95
CA GLY A 246 17.45 -7.98 -11.65
C GLY A 246 16.17 -7.35 -12.21
N PHE A 247 16.25 -6.08 -12.62
CA PHE A 247 15.19 -5.40 -13.37
C PHE A 247 14.90 -6.13 -14.68
N GLY A 248 13.61 -6.35 -14.99
CA GLY A 248 13.18 -7.10 -16.17
C GLY A 248 13.28 -8.63 -16.05
N GLU A 249 14.01 -9.14 -15.06
CA GLU A 249 14.14 -10.58 -14.80
C GLU A 249 13.15 -11.06 -13.72
N VAL A 250 13.01 -10.27 -12.66
CA VAL A 250 12.05 -10.52 -11.56
C VAL A 250 11.12 -9.32 -11.45
N TRP A 251 9.82 -9.59 -11.34
CA TRP A 251 8.78 -8.57 -11.30
C TRP A 251 8.10 -8.57 -9.93
N LEU A 252 8.39 -7.55 -9.12
CA LEU A 252 7.69 -7.33 -7.84
C LEU A 252 6.20 -7.01 -8.04
N ALA A 253 5.82 -6.51 -9.22
CA ALA A 253 4.43 -6.37 -9.62
C ALA A 253 3.63 -7.69 -9.54
N ASP A 254 4.28 -8.85 -9.55
CA ASP A 254 3.60 -10.14 -9.35
C ASP A 254 3.10 -10.35 -7.91
N THR A 255 3.60 -9.55 -6.95
CA THR A 255 3.08 -9.49 -5.57
C THR A 255 1.89 -8.56 -5.40
N LEU A 256 1.29 -8.07 -6.50
CA LEU A 256 0.18 -7.13 -6.45
C LEU A 256 -0.98 -7.66 -5.60
N ALA A 257 -1.42 -6.81 -4.69
CA ALA A 257 -2.60 -6.96 -3.89
C ALA A 257 -3.58 -5.82 -4.18
N VAL A 258 -4.87 -6.15 -4.29
CA VAL A 258 -5.96 -5.19 -4.37
C VAL A 258 -6.85 -5.36 -3.16
N LYS A 259 -7.05 -4.29 -2.40
CA LYS A 259 -7.91 -4.32 -1.22
C LYS A 259 -9.38 -4.36 -1.63
N ARG A 260 -10.10 -5.39 -1.19
CA ARG A 260 -11.56 -5.46 -1.35
C ARG A 260 -12.31 -4.45 -0.48
N VAL A 261 -11.84 -4.27 0.75
CA VAL A 261 -12.37 -3.34 1.76
C VAL A 261 -11.42 -2.15 1.96
N PRO A 262 -11.90 -0.94 2.26
CA PRO A 262 -11.03 0.19 2.60
C PRO A 262 -10.35 -0.05 3.96
N GLY A 263 -9.11 0.42 4.11
CA GLY A 263 -8.35 0.29 5.35
C GLY A 263 -6.92 -0.20 5.16
N CYS A 264 -6.16 -0.24 6.25
CA CYS A 264 -4.81 -0.79 6.20
C CYS A 264 -4.87 -2.27 5.78
N ALA A 265 -3.88 -2.74 5.02
CA ALA A 265 -3.79 -4.15 4.63
C ALA A 265 -3.84 -5.10 5.84
N TYR A 266 -3.39 -4.65 7.01
CA TYR A 266 -3.37 -5.44 8.24
C TYR A 266 -4.72 -5.53 8.96
N VAL A 267 -5.73 -4.76 8.55
CA VAL A 267 -7.10 -4.87 9.09
C VAL A 267 -8.07 -5.52 8.10
N SER A 268 -7.67 -5.77 6.86
CA SER A 268 -8.54 -6.35 5.84
C SER A 268 -9.13 -7.69 6.30
N ALA A 269 -8.33 -8.63 6.80
CA ALA A 269 -8.85 -9.90 7.31
C ALA A 269 -9.81 -9.73 8.50
N ALA A 270 -9.57 -8.74 9.36
CA ALA A 270 -10.45 -8.45 10.49
C ALA A 270 -11.81 -7.90 10.04
N ALA A 271 -11.82 -6.99 9.06
CA ALA A 271 -13.03 -6.49 8.43
C ALA A 271 -13.83 -7.62 7.74
N GLU A 272 -13.14 -8.54 7.07
CA GLU A 272 -13.76 -9.69 6.42
C GLU A 272 -14.40 -10.65 7.41
N ALA A 273 -13.69 -11.02 8.48
CA ALA A 273 -14.22 -11.85 9.55
C ALA A 273 -15.44 -11.17 10.21
N ALA A 274 -15.37 -9.87 10.49
CA ALA A 274 -16.49 -9.09 11.04
C ALA A 274 -17.71 -9.07 10.11
N SER A 275 -17.51 -8.88 8.81
CA SER A 275 -18.59 -8.89 7.81
C SER A 275 -19.27 -10.27 7.74
N ALA A 276 -18.47 -11.35 7.83
CA ALA A 276 -18.98 -12.71 7.89
C ALA A 276 -19.81 -12.97 9.17
N LEU A 277 -19.38 -12.45 10.33
CA LEU A 277 -20.15 -12.52 11.58
C LEU A 277 -21.50 -11.78 11.46
N ALA A 278 -21.50 -10.57 10.90
CA ALA A 278 -22.73 -9.81 10.69
C ALA A 278 -23.70 -10.54 9.75
N ALA A 279 -23.18 -11.19 8.70
CA ALA A 279 -23.99 -12.02 7.80
C ALA A 279 -24.56 -13.26 8.50
N GLN A 280 -23.78 -13.93 9.37
CA GLN A 280 -24.26 -15.05 10.18
C GLN A 280 -25.38 -14.60 11.14
N PHE A 281 -25.18 -13.50 11.85
CA PHE A 281 -26.18 -12.92 12.75
C PHE A 281 -27.48 -12.60 12.00
N ARG A 282 -27.39 -11.95 10.83
CA ARG A 282 -28.56 -11.62 10.01
C ARG A 282 -29.33 -12.87 9.61
N ARG A 283 -28.65 -13.96 9.24
CA ARG A 283 -29.29 -15.24 8.92
C ARG A 283 -29.97 -15.87 10.14
N ALA A 284 -29.33 -15.81 11.31
CA ALA A 284 -29.86 -16.41 12.54
C ALA A 284 -31.04 -15.63 13.13
N LYS A 285 -30.98 -14.29 13.10
CA LYS A 285 -31.95 -13.40 13.78
C LYS A 285 -32.97 -12.75 12.84
N GLY A 286 -32.79 -12.85 11.53
CA GLY A 286 -33.67 -12.22 10.53
C GLY A 286 -33.62 -10.70 10.49
N ARG A 287 -32.63 -10.06 11.14
CA ARG A 287 -32.46 -8.60 11.19
C ARG A 287 -30.98 -8.21 11.19
N SER A 288 -30.70 -6.95 10.87
CA SER A 288 -29.34 -6.40 11.02
C SER A 288 -28.96 -6.30 12.50
N LEU A 289 -27.65 -6.36 12.73
CA LEU A 289 -27.04 -6.22 14.04
C LEU A 289 -27.13 -4.76 14.51
N ALA A 290 -27.58 -4.57 15.75
CA ALA A 290 -27.62 -3.28 16.42
C ALA A 290 -26.46 -3.15 17.41
N PRO A 291 -26.04 -1.93 17.78
CA PRO A 291 -24.92 -1.73 18.73
C PRO A 291 -25.11 -2.43 20.07
N GLY A 292 -26.36 -2.54 20.54
CA GLY A 292 -26.71 -3.24 21.79
C GLY A 292 -26.61 -4.76 21.72
N ASP A 293 -26.55 -5.35 20.52
CA ASP A 293 -26.39 -6.80 20.37
C ASP A 293 -24.95 -7.23 20.60
N VAL A 294 -23.97 -6.34 20.44
CA VAL A 294 -22.55 -6.72 20.58
C VAL A 294 -22.19 -6.73 22.05
N GLU A 295 -21.96 -7.90 22.62
CA GLU A 295 -21.52 -8.04 24.01
C GLU A 295 -19.99 -8.10 24.11
N ARG A 296 -19.35 -8.87 23.23
CA ARG A 296 -17.89 -9.05 23.19
C ARG A 296 -17.45 -9.57 21.84
N VAL A 297 -16.28 -9.12 21.38
CA VAL A 297 -15.58 -9.69 20.22
C VAL A 297 -14.14 -9.95 20.58
N GLU A 298 -13.69 -11.20 20.45
CA GLU A 298 -12.29 -11.57 20.56
C GLU A 298 -11.69 -11.70 19.16
N LEU A 299 -10.79 -10.77 18.83
CA LEU A 299 -10.11 -10.73 17.54
C LEU A 299 -8.68 -11.28 17.70
N SER A 300 -8.45 -12.47 17.16
CA SER A 300 -7.11 -13.04 16.98
C SER A 300 -6.49 -12.55 15.67
N ALA A 301 -5.26 -12.03 15.69
CA ALA A 301 -4.62 -11.45 14.51
C ALA A 301 -3.10 -11.62 14.49
N THR A 302 -2.47 -11.28 13.37
CA THR A 302 -1.02 -11.29 13.22
C THR A 302 -0.34 -10.18 14.02
N VAL A 303 0.98 -10.30 14.17
CA VAL A 303 1.84 -9.27 14.78
C VAL A 303 1.77 -7.93 14.04
N LEU A 304 1.50 -7.92 12.72
CA LEU A 304 1.40 -6.69 11.93
C LEU A 304 0.14 -5.90 12.29
N THR A 305 -0.99 -6.58 12.48
CA THR A 305 -2.24 -5.96 12.93
C THR A 305 -2.09 -5.34 14.32
N VAL A 306 -1.48 -6.07 15.26
CA VAL A 306 -1.25 -5.58 16.63
C VAL A 306 -0.22 -4.44 16.64
N GLY A 307 0.86 -4.55 15.88
CA GLY A 307 1.87 -3.50 15.79
C GLY A 307 1.30 -2.22 15.19
N MET A 308 0.47 -2.32 14.16
CA MET A 308 -0.25 -1.19 13.58
C MET A 308 -1.19 -0.53 14.60
N GLU A 309 -1.99 -1.32 15.32
CA GLU A 309 -2.87 -0.86 16.38
C GLU A 309 -2.10 -0.08 17.45
N ASP A 310 -0.98 -0.62 17.93
CA ASP A 310 -0.12 0.02 18.92
C ASP A 310 0.52 1.32 18.40
N ALA A 311 0.95 1.35 17.14
CA ALA A 311 1.58 2.52 16.54
C ALA A 311 0.60 3.69 16.31
N ALA A 312 -0.65 3.37 15.98
CA ALA A 312 -1.70 4.36 15.73
C ALA A 312 -2.35 4.89 17.02
N ARG A 313 -2.43 4.06 18.07
CA ARG A 313 -3.13 4.36 19.33
C ARG A 313 -2.79 5.74 19.94
N PRO A 314 -1.52 6.20 20.02
CA PRO A 314 -1.18 7.48 20.65
C PRO A 314 -1.76 8.71 19.93
N TRP A 315 -2.17 8.54 18.68
CA TRP A 315 -2.62 9.63 17.80
C TRP A 315 -4.15 9.64 17.64
N ARG A 316 -4.87 8.88 18.47
CA ARG A 316 -6.34 8.84 18.53
C ARG A 316 -6.87 9.83 19.55
N GLY A 317 -8.17 10.14 19.46
CA GLY A 317 -8.88 10.97 20.43
C GLY A 317 -9.53 12.24 19.87
N GLY A 318 -9.40 12.48 18.57
CA GLY A 318 -10.20 13.47 17.85
C GLY A 318 -11.55 12.92 17.39
N PRO A 319 -12.32 13.71 16.62
CA PRO A 319 -13.51 13.22 15.92
C PRO A 319 -13.19 12.00 15.05
N LEU A 320 -14.10 11.03 15.02
CA LEU A 320 -13.88 9.80 14.26
C LEU A 320 -13.66 10.12 12.77
N SER A 321 -12.58 9.59 12.21
CA SER A 321 -12.20 9.81 10.81
C SER A 321 -11.93 8.48 10.09
N ALA A 322 -11.94 8.52 8.76
CA ALA A 322 -11.54 7.37 7.93
C ALA A 322 -10.14 6.86 8.32
N VAL A 323 -9.19 7.76 8.58
CA VAL A 323 -7.83 7.39 9.00
C VAL A 323 -7.84 6.66 10.34
N GLU A 324 -8.60 7.14 11.32
CA GLU A 324 -8.69 6.48 12.63
C GLU A 324 -9.22 5.04 12.51
N ILE A 325 -10.24 4.83 11.67
CA ILE A 325 -10.80 3.49 11.42
C ILE A 325 -9.79 2.62 10.66
N ASN A 326 -9.19 3.15 9.60
CA ASN A 326 -8.26 2.43 8.73
C ASN A 326 -7.04 1.87 9.47
N PHE A 327 -6.65 2.50 10.58
CA PHE A 327 -5.53 2.08 11.44
C PHE A 327 -5.99 1.67 12.85
N SER A 328 -7.20 1.15 12.96
CA SER A 328 -7.74 0.60 14.21
C SER A 328 -8.51 -0.67 13.95
N ALA A 329 -7.97 -1.80 14.42
CA ALA A 329 -8.66 -3.09 14.32
C ALA A 329 -10.02 -3.07 15.05
N PRO A 330 -10.15 -2.54 16.28
CA PRO A 330 -11.45 -2.41 16.96
C PRO A 330 -12.48 -1.58 16.20
N LEU A 331 -12.08 -0.40 15.70
CA LEU A 331 -12.99 0.48 14.97
C LEU A 331 -13.39 -0.12 13.61
N THR A 332 -12.44 -0.74 12.90
CA THR A 332 -12.70 -1.48 11.65
C THR A 332 -13.75 -2.57 11.88
N VAL A 333 -13.55 -3.40 12.90
CA VAL A 333 -14.49 -4.49 13.25
C VAL A 333 -15.86 -3.93 13.63
N ALA A 334 -15.91 -2.86 14.42
CA ALA A 334 -17.16 -2.23 14.83
C ALA A 334 -17.98 -1.73 13.62
N VAL A 335 -17.33 -1.01 12.69
CA VAL A 335 -17.99 -0.51 11.48
C VAL A 335 -18.45 -1.67 10.59
N ALA A 336 -17.59 -2.67 10.37
CA ALA A 336 -17.94 -3.84 9.56
C ALA A 336 -19.12 -4.64 10.15
N LEU A 337 -19.21 -4.77 11.48
CA LEU A 337 -20.33 -5.44 12.14
C LEU A 337 -21.65 -4.67 11.97
N LEU A 338 -21.61 -3.35 12.19
CA LEU A 338 -22.80 -2.49 12.17
C LEU A 338 -23.34 -2.28 10.75
N ASP A 339 -22.46 -2.08 9.78
CA ASP A 339 -22.86 -1.89 8.38
C ASP A 339 -23.07 -3.23 7.65
N GLY A 340 -22.59 -4.34 8.23
CA GLY A 340 -22.57 -5.67 7.64
C GLY A 340 -21.46 -5.89 6.60
N ALA A 341 -20.83 -4.82 6.14
CA ALA A 341 -19.60 -4.81 5.34
C ALA A 341 -18.91 -3.46 5.52
N LEU A 342 -17.57 -3.45 5.46
CA LEU A 342 -16.80 -2.22 5.42
C LEU A 342 -16.66 -1.72 3.98
N GLU A 343 -17.30 -0.60 3.66
CA GLU A 343 -17.32 0.00 2.32
C GLU A 343 -16.85 1.47 2.36
N PRO A 344 -16.46 2.08 1.21
CA PRO A 344 -16.14 3.50 1.14
C PRO A 344 -17.17 4.42 1.80
N ARG A 345 -18.46 4.15 1.58
CA ARG A 345 -19.58 4.90 2.19
C ARG A 345 -19.62 4.80 3.71
N SER A 346 -19.10 3.71 4.29
CA SER A 346 -19.00 3.52 5.74
C SER A 346 -18.03 4.53 6.37
N LEU A 347 -17.10 5.08 5.59
CA LEU A 347 -16.05 6.00 6.03
C LEU A 347 -16.38 7.47 5.73
N GLU A 348 -17.57 7.78 5.21
CA GLU A 348 -17.98 9.15 4.94
C GLU A 348 -18.10 9.98 6.23
N GLY A 349 -17.52 11.17 6.27
CA GLY A 349 -17.45 11.99 7.48
C GLY A 349 -18.82 12.28 8.12
N ARG A 350 -19.87 12.50 7.31
CA ARG A 350 -21.25 12.70 7.83
C ARG A 350 -21.80 11.45 8.52
N ARG A 351 -21.53 10.27 7.94
CA ARG A 351 -21.90 8.97 8.49
C ARG A 351 -21.12 8.68 9.78
N LEU A 352 -19.82 8.95 9.79
CA LEU A 352 -18.98 8.76 10.97
C LEU A 352 -19.42 9.66 12.12
N ALA A 353 -19.68 10.95 11.86
CA ALA A 353 -20.12 11.89 12.88
C ALA A 353 -21.48 11.53 13.50
N ARG A 354 -22.42 11.02 12.68
CA ARG A 354 -23.76 10.64 13.16
C ARG A 354 -23.72 9.42 14.10
N ASP A 355 -22.92 8.42 13.75
CA ASP A 355 -22.94 7.11 14.41
C ASP A 355 -21.70 6.90 15.31
N GLU A 356 -20.95 7.96 15.62
CA GLU A 356 -19.66 7.90 16.34
C GLU A 356 -19.79 7.20 17.70
N GLY A 357 -20.84 7.53 18.47
CA GLY A 357 -21.07 6.93 19.79
C GLY A 357 -21.25 5.42 19.73
N ASP A 358 -22.07 4.94 18.78
CA ASP A 358 -22.35 3.52 18.59
C ASP A 358 -21.11 2.76 18.13
N ILE A 359 -20.34 3.33 17.19
CA ILE A 359 -19.10 2.72 16.70
C ILE A 359 -18.08 2.57 17.83
N ARG A 360 -17.88 3.62 18.63
CA ARG A 360 -16.94 3.58 19.76
C ARG A 360 -17.40 2.59 20.82
N ALA A 361 -18.69 2.57 21.17
CA ALA A 361 -19.24 1.63 22.14
C ALA A 361 -19.07 0.16 21.71
N VAL A 362 -19.22 -0.15 20.42
CA VAL A 362 -18.93 -1.48 19.89
C VAL A 362 -17.43 -1.76 19.89
N ALA A 363 -16.60 -0.81 19.46
CA ALA A 363 -15.14 -0.98 19.42
C ALA A 363 -14.53 -1.23 20.80
N GLU A 364 -15.07 -0.64 21.87
CA GLU A 364 -14.66 -0.90 23.26
C GLU A 364 -14.85 -2.37 23.69
N ARG A 365 -15.75 -3.10 23.01
CA ARG A 365 -16.02 -4.52 23.26
C ARG A 365 -15.18 -5.45 22.39
N VAL A 366 -14.35 -4.90 21.51
CA VAL A 366 -13.42 -5.65 20.66
C VAL A 366 -12.05 -5.76 21.34
N VAL A 367 -11.66 -6.97 21.69
CA VAL A 367 -10.36 -7.29 22.29
C VAL A 367 -9.45 -7.88 21.22
N VAL A 368 -8.38 -7.16 20.86
CA VAL A 368 -7.39 -7.61 19.89
C VAL A 368 -6.28 -8.41 20.58
N ARG A 369 -5.99 -9.62 20.08
CA ARG A 369 -4.97 -10.53 20.58
C ARG A 369 -4.04 -10.96 19.46
N HIS A 370 -2.74 -10.97 19.74
CA HIS A 370 -1.74 -11.58 18.85
C HIS A 370 -1.84 -13.11 18.91
N GLU A 371 -1.91 -13.75 17.74
CA GLU A 371 -1.80 -15.20 17.61
C GLU A 371 -0.52 -15.58 16.85
N LEU A 372 0.40 -16.27 17.52
CA LEU A 372 1.71 -16.60 16.95
C LEU A 372 1.62 -17.48 15.70
N ALA A 373 0.69 -18.44 15.68
CA ALA A 373 0.51 -19.34 14.52
C ALA A 373 0.17 -18.56 13.25
N ARG A 374 -0.66 -17.51 13.34
CA ARG A 374 -0.99 -16.61 12.24
C ARG A 374 0.22 -15.85 11.74
N THR A 375 1.04 -15.31 12.66
CA THR A 375 2.30 -14.65 12.30
C THR A 375 3.26 -15.60 11.60
N LEU A 376 3.39 -16.85 12.06
CA LEU A 376 4.28 -17.82 11.42
C LEU A 376 3.82 -18.18 10.00
N ARG A 377 2.51 -18.30 9.76
CA ARG A 377 1.97 -18.51 8.40
C ARG A 377 2.25 -17.33 7.47
N LEU A 378 2.04 -16.10 7.97
CA LEU A 378 2.39 -14.88 7.22
C LEU A 378 3.88 -14.85 6.87
N LEU A 379 4.75 -15.14 7.84
CA LEU A 379 6.19 -15.16 7.61
C LEU A 379 6.57 -16.24 6.60
N ASP A 380 6.06 -17.46 6.72
CA ASP A 380 6.36 -18.54 5.77
C ASP A 380 5.95 -18.19 4.34
N GLY A 381 4.75 -17.61 4.18
CA GLY A 381 4.21 -17.20 2.87
C GLY A 381 4.95 -16.03 2.20
N VAL A 382 5.77 -15.28 2.94
CA VAL A 382 6.53 -14.13 2.40
C VAL A 382 8.03 -14.41 2.37
N VAL A 383 8.59 -14.88 3.49
CA VAL A 383 10.03 -15.05 3.71
C VAL A 383 10.61 -16.07 2.75
N ARG A 384 9.93 -17.21 2.55
CA ARG A 384 10.45 -18.29 1.71
C ARG A 384 10.42 -17.93 0.21
N PRO A 385 9.29 -17.49 -0.38
CA PRO A 385 9.27 -17.08 -1.79
C PRO A 385 10.22 -15.94 -2.10
N MET A 386 10.46 -15.03 -1.15
CA MET A 386 11.33 -13.87 -1.36
C MET A 386 12.78 -14.07 -0.91
N GLU A 387 13.12 -15.25 -0.42
CA GLU A 387 14.44 -15.60 0.14
C GLU A 387 14.91 -14.57 1.20
N LEU A 388 14.00 -14.06 2.04
CA LEU A 388 14.30 -12.95 2.96
C LEU A 388 15.26 -13.36 4.09
N LEU A 389 15.39 -14.65 4.40
CA LEU A 389 16.41 -15.08 5.37
C LEU A 389 17.82 -14.84 4.84
N ASP A 390 18.04 -15.04 3.54
CA ASP A 390 19.31 -14.72 2.90
C ASP A 390 19.52 -13.20 2.91
N ALA A 391 18.49 -12.41 2.60
CA ALA A 391 18.54 -10.95 2.68
C ALA A 391 18.93 -10.43 4.07
N LEU A 392 18.37 -11.05 5.12
CA LEU A 392 18.69 -10.71 6.51
C LEU A 392 20.08 -11.22 6.95
N GLY A 393 20.60 -12.27 6.31
CA GLY A 393 21.95 -12.80 6.54
C GLY A 393 23.06 -11.81 6.14
N ASP A 394 22.79 -10.95 5.16
CA ASP A 394 23.70 -9.90 4.70
C ASP A 394 23.77 -8.68 5.63
N VAL A 395 22.83 -8.58 6.57
CA VAL A 395 22.76 -7.46 7.50
C VAL A 395 23.92 -7.57 8.49
N ARG A 396 24.77 -6.54 8.53
CA ARG A 396 25.85 -6.43 9.51
C ARG A 396 25.31 -6.53 10.94
N ALA A 397 26.08 -7.11 11.85
CA ALA A 397 25.66 -7.42 13.22
C ALA A 397 25.17 -6.18 14.01
N ASP A 398 25.74 -5.01 13.76
CA ASP A 398 25.31 -3.71 14.30
C ASP A 398 23.96 -3.27 13.74
N GLY A 399 23.73 -3.42 12.43
CA GLY A 399 22.44 -3.18 11.79
C GLY A 399 21.33 -4.09 12.34
N ALA A 400 21.62 -5.38 12.52
CA ALA A 400 20.67 -6.34 13.09
C ALA A 400 20.32 -6.02 14.54
N ARG A 401 21.31 -5.63 15.36
CA ARG A 401 21.09 -5.19 16.74
C ARG A 401 20.25 -3.93 16.81
N LYS A 402 20.55 -2.92 15.98
CA LYS A 402 19.79 -1.68 15.91
C LYS A 402 18.34 -1.95 15.48
N ALA A 403 18.15 -2.74 14.44
CA ALA A 403 16.82 -3.11 13.95
C ALA A 403 16.00 -3.84 15.02
N GLY A 404 16.58 -4.84 15.68
CA GLY A 404 15.91 -5.57 16.77
C GLY A 404 15.55 -4.66 17.94
N TRP A 405 16.45 -3.76 18.33
CA TRP A 405 16.23 -2.79 19.41
C TRP A 405 15.13 -1.78 19.08
N GLU A 406 15.14 -1.19 17.88
CA GLU A 406 14.11 -0.25 17.45
C GLU A 406 12.75 -0.94 17.26
N MET A 407 12.71 -2.18 16.78
CA MET A 407 11.48 -2.97 16.70
C MET A 407 10.88 -3.23 18.09
N LEU A 408 11.71 -3.58 19.08
CA LEU A 408 11.27 -3.80 20.47
C LEU A 408 10.74 -2.52 21.11
N LYS A 409 11.40 -1.38 20.90
CA LYS A 409 10.93 -0.07 21.38
C LYS A 409 9.58 0.31 20.80
N ARG A 410 9.39 0.06 19.50
CA ARG A 410 8.23 0.53 18.74
C ARG A 410 7.00 -0.32 18.97
N TYR A 411 7.19 -1.61 19.26
CA TYR A 411 6.10 -2.57 19.40
C TYR A 411 6.19 -3.36 20.72
N PRO A 412 6.07 -2.68 21.88
CA PRO A 412 6.13 -3.35 23.18
C PRO A 412 5.00 -4.39 23.36
N GLY A 413 3.89 -4.25 22.63
CA GLY A 413 2.77 -5.20 22.64
C GLY A 413 3.12 -6.59 22.10
N VAL A 414 4.16 -6.72 21.25
CA VAL A 414 4.64 -8.03 20.75
C VAL A 414 5.18 -8.91 21.89
N LEU A 415 5.63 -8.28 22.98
CA LEU A 415 6.09 -8.97 24.19
C LEU A 415 4.96 -9.23 25.20
N ARG A 416 3.79 -8.60 25.04
CA ARG A 416 2.62 -8.82 25.90
C ARG A 416 1.89 -10.08 25.46
N GLY A 417 2.53 -11.24 25.64
CA GLY A 417 1.90 -12.53 25.40
C GLY A 417 0.68 -12.73 26.30
N GLY A 418 -0.51 -12.76 25.71
CA GLY A 418 -1.70 -13.56 26.08
C GLY A 418 -2.29 -13.56 27.50
N GLY A 419 -1.68 -12.92 28.50
CA GLY A 419 -2.15 -12.92 29.89
C GLY A 419 -3.12 -11.77 30.16
N GLU A 420 -4.28 -12.09 30.73
CA GLU A 420 -5.31 -11.11 31.11
C GLU A 420 -4.73 -9.98 31.97
N ALA A 421 -4.74 -8.77 31.43
CA ALA A 421 -4.38 -7.56 32.16
C ALA A 421 -5.54 -7.13 33.06
N ARG A 422 -5.68 -7.76 34.23
CA ARG A 422 -6.29 -7.11 35.40
C ARG A 422 -5.19 -6.82 36.42
N GLY A 423 -4.79 -5.54 36.50
CA GLY A 423 -4.22 -4.95 37.70
C GLY A 423 -2.79 -5.34 38.11
N ALA A 424 -1.87 -5.63 37.18
CA ALA A 424 -0.45 -5.79 37.52
C ALA A 424 0.35 -4.52 37.18
N THR A 425 0.87 -3.88 38.22
CA THR A 425 1.86 -2.80 38.18
C THR A 425 3.04 -3.15 37.26
N LEU A 426 3.48 -2.16 36.48
CA LEU A 426 4.67 -2.19 35.64
C LEU A 426 5.93 -2.43 36.49
N SER A 427 6.34 -3.68 36.70
CA SER A 427 7.65 -3.98 37.30
C SER A 427 8.33 -5.26 36.78
N ARG A 428 7.77 -5.94 35.78
CA ARG A 428 8.42 -7.14 35.22
C ARG A 428 9.37 -6.78 34.08
N SER A 429 10.58 -7.29 34.21
CA SER A 429 11.67 -7.12 33.25
C SER A 429 11.33 -7.89 31.96
N PRO A 430 11.72 -7.41 30.76
CA PRO A 430 11.62 -8.20 29.52
C PRO A 430 12.26 -9.59 29.62
N PHE A 431 13.16 -9.78 30.58
CA PHE A 431 13.80 -11.07 30.86
C PHE A 431 12.86 -12.11 31.52
N ASP A 432 11.74 -11.70 32.12
CA ASP A 432 10.78 -12.62 32.75
C ASP A 432 9.96 -13.43 31.72
N LEU A 433 9.88 -12.97 30.47
CA LEU A 433 9.28 -13.71 29.35
C LEU A 433 10.08 -14.94 28.92
N PHE A 434 11.38 -15.00 29.23
CA PHE A 434 12.21 -16.18 28.94
C PHE A 434 11.91 -17.38 29.86
N ARG A 435 11.01 -17.24 30.84
CA ARG A 435 10.55 -18.34 31.70
C ARG A 435 9.36 -19.11 31.15
N ASP A 436 8.62 -18.59 30.15
CA ASP A 436 7.56 -19.36 29.51
C ASP A 436 8.15 -20.33 28.47
N ARG A 437 8.09 -21.62 28.82
CA ARG A 437 8.69 -22.72 28.07
C ARG A 437 8.13 -22.85 26.65
N LYS A 438 6.85 -22.51 26.42
CA LYS A 438 6.20 -22.59 25.09
C LYS A 438 6.64 -21.45 24.17
N SER A 439 6.68 -20.22 24.69
CA SER A 439 7.17 -19.06 23.97
C SER A 439 8.67 -19.19 23.62
N PHE A 440 9.46 -19.77 24.55
CA PHE A 440 10.87 -20.06 24.32
C PHE A 440 11.10 -21.15 23.27
N GLU A 441 10.29 -22.22 23.25
CA GLU A 441 10.37 -23.27 22.22
C GLU A 441 10.03 -22.77 20.82
N ALA A 442 9.08 -21.83 20.70
CA ALA A 442 8.75 -21.18 19.44
C ALA A 442 9.83 -20.16 19.00
N LEU A 443 10.40 -19.40 19.94
CA LEU A 443 11.59 -18.59 19.66
C LEU A 443 12.79 -19.46 19.27
N ARG A 444 12.90 -20.68 19.80
CA ARG A 444 13.94 -21.65 19.46
C ARG A 444 13.66 -22.36 18.14
N SER A 445 12.42 -22.50 17.69
CA SER A 445 12.12 -22.97 16.33
C SER A 445 12.40 -21.87 15.31
N VAL A 446 12.01 -20.62 15.56
CA VAL A 446 12.43 -19.45 14.76
C VAL A 446 13.94 -19.32 14.76
N GLY A 447 14.58 -19.43 15.93
CA GLY A 447 16.03 -19.39 16.07
C GLY A 447 16.74 -20.56 15.39
N ARG A 448 16.13 -21.75 15.29
CA ARG A 448 16.64 -22.89 14.50
C ARG A 448 16.45 -22.68 13.00
N LEU A 449 15.37 -22.04 12.58
CA LEU A 449 15.11 -21.64 11.19
C LEU A 449 16.13 -20.60 10.75
N VAL A 450 16.35 -19.58 11.58
CA VAL A 450 17.38 -18.54 11.41
C VAL A 450 18.78 -19.17 11.45
N LYS A 451 19.09 -20.06 12.40
CA LYS A 451 20.41 -20.71 12.50
C LYS A 451 20.68 -21.72 11.38
N GLY A 452 19.65 -22.39 10.86
CA GLY A 452 19.73 -23.29 9.71
C GLY A 452 19.93 -22.53 8.39
N ALA A 453 19.29 -21.37 8.24
CA ALA A 453 19.51 -20.46 7.12
C ALA A 453 20.89 -19.79 7.18
N LEU A 454 21.32 -19.30 8.34
CA LEU A 454 22.67 -18.77 8.58
C LEU A 454 23.78 -19.83 8.40
N GLY A 455 23.43 -21.13 8.41
CA GLY A 455 24.35 -22.23 8.16
C GLY A 455 24.55 -22.58 6.67
N ARG A 456 23.70 -22.09 5.77
CA ARG A 456 23.85 -22.25 4.31
C ARG A 456 24.62 -21.06 3.75
N ARG A 457 25.95 -21.05 3.95
CA ARG A 457 26.81 -20.10 3.23
C ARG A 457 26.77 -20.44 1.74
N ARG A 458 26.20 -19.56 0.91
CA ARG A 458 26.41 -19.55 -0.54
C ARG A 458 27.86 -19.16 -0.83
N GLU A 459 28.43 -19.72 -1.89
CA GLU A 459 29.83 -19.47 -2.31
C GLU A 459 30.10 -17.98 -2.61
N ASP A 460 29.07 -17.20 -3.00
CA ASP A 460 29.20 -15.78 -3.38
C ASP A 460 28.70 -14.78 -2.31
N GLY A 461 28.06 -15.24 -1.24
CA GLY A 461 27.85 -14.50 0.01
C GLY A 461 26.97 -13.23 0.01
N ARG A 462 26.14 -12.95 -1.01
CA ARG A 462 25.15 -11.85 -0.99
C ARG A 462 23.77 -12.27 -1.53
N TYR A 463 22.72 -11.73 -0.94
CA TYR A 463 21.33 -11.80 -1.39
C TYR A 463 21.16 -11.09 -2.74
N SER A 464 20.38 -11.72 -3.62
CA SER A 464 19.95 -11.12 -4.88
C SER A 464 18.47 -11.44 -5.10
N LEU A 465 17.70 -10.43 -5.52
CA LEU A 465 16.27 -10.58 -5.81
C LEU A 465 16.02 -11.60 -6.94
N ARG A 466 17.02 -11.90 -7.77
CA ARG A 466 16.95 -12.92 -8.83
C ARG A 466 16.56 -14.32 -8.35
N ALA A 467 16.82 -14.63 -7.08
CA ALA A 467 16.43 -15.91 -6.49
C ALA A 467 14.97 -15.93 -6.00
N ALA A 468 14.34 -14.76 -5.87
CA ALA A 468 12.98 -14.65 -5.39
C ALA A 468 11.95 -15.11 -6.42
N ARG A 469 10.80 -15.52 -5.91
CA ARG A 469 9.62 -15.94 -6.67
C ARG A 469 8.41 -15.14 -6.22
N PRO A 470 8.30 -13.86 -6.62
CA PRO A 470 7.19 -12.99 -6.27
C PRO A 470 5.79 -13.61 -6.48
N GLY A 471 5.60 -14.35 -7.57
CA GLY A 471 4.33 -15.02 -7.86
C GLY A 471 3.94 -16.15 -6.90
N GLU A 472 4.87 -16.66 -6.08
CA GLU A 472 4.62 -17.67 -5.05
C GLU A 472 4.31 -17.05 -3.67
N VAL A 473 4.32 -15.71 -3.55
CA VAL A 473 4.02 -15.02 -2.29
C VAL A 473 2.58 -15.28 -1.86
N ARG A 474 2.42 -15.65 -0.59
CA ARG A 474 1.13 -15.73 0.11
C ARG A 474 1.10 -14.73 1.26
N PHE A 475 0.35 -13.64 1.11
CA PHE A 475 0.27 -12.59 2.11
C PHE A 475 -0.85 -12.86 3.13
N ALA A 476 -0.64 -13.86 3.99
CA ALA A 476 -1.61 -14.32 4.98
C ALA A 476 -1.70 -13.40 6.21
N ALA A 477 -2.09 -12.14 6.03
CA ALA A 477 -2.40 -11.18 7.10
C ALA A 477 -3.71 -11.55 7.83
N SER A 478 -3.80 -12.78 8.31
CA SER A 478 -5.03 -13.44 8.75
C SER A 478 -5.60 -12.87 10.05
N ALA A 479 -6.91 -13.05 10.21
CA ALA A 479 -7.63 -12.77 11.45
C ALA A 479 -8.75 -13.79 11.69
N GLY A 480 -8.98 -14.12 12.95
CA GLY A 480 -10.13 -14.90 13.41
C GLY A 480 -10.91 -14.12 14.46
N ALA A 481 -12.22 -14.14 14.39
CA ALA A 481 -13.11 -13.43 15.30
C ALA A 481 -14.11 -14.39 15.96
N LEU A 482 -14.19 -14.34 17.28
CA LEU A 482 -15.20 -15.01 18.10
C LEU A 482 -16.04 -13.93 18.78
N ALA A 483 -17.34 -13.89 18.51
CA ALA A 483 -18.21 -12.83 18.99
C ALA A 483 -19.42 -13.37 19.75
N THR A 484 -19.74 -12.76 20.89
CA THR A 484 -21.02 -12.94 21.58
C THR A 484 -21.96 -11.82 21.14
N LEU A 485 -23.00 -12.20 20.40
CA LEU A 485 -23.98 -11.30 19.79
C LEU A 485 -25.39 -11.70 20.22
N ALA A 486 -26.07 -10.84 20.98
CA ALA A 486 -27.41 -11.06 21.54
C ALA A 486 -27.54 -12.44 22.25
N GLY A 487 -26.59 -12.73 23.14
CA GLY A 487 -26.50 -13.97 23.92
C GLY A 487 -25.98 -15.20 23.18
N GLU A 488 -25.70 -15.12 21.88
CA GLU A 488 -25.24 -16.25 21.06
C GLU A 488 -23.81 -16.06 20.58
N VAL A 489 -23.09 -17.18 20.40
CA VAL A 489 -21.69 -17.16 19.96
C VAL A 489 -21.59 -17.42 18.46
N PHE A 490 -20.89 -16.54 17.77
CA PHE A 490 -20.61 -16.61 16.34
C PHE A 490 -19.10 -16.62 16.11
N GLN A 491 -18.65 -17.29 15.05
CA GLN A 491 -17.23 -17.36 14.70
C GLN A 491 -17.02 -17.18 13.20
N ALA A 492 -15.97 -16.45 12.84
CA ALA A 492 -15.50 -16.31 11.47
C ALA A 492 -13.98 -16.22 11.40
N GLU A 493 -13.41 -16.59 10.27
CA GLU A 493 -11.98 -16.49 10.00
C GLU A 493 -11.75 -16.03 8.56
N CYS A 494 -10.71 -15.23 8.37
CA CYS A 494 -10.17 -14.88 7.07
C CYS A 494 -8.66 -15.12 7.10
N GLU A 495 -8.19 -16.10 6.32
CA GLU A 495 -6.77 -16.48 6.31
C GLU A 495 -5.95 -15.56 5.39
N VAL A 496 -6.38 -15.42 4.14
CA VAL A 496 -5.77 -14.50 3.18
C VAL A 496 -6.87 -13.56 2.69
N PRO A 497 -6.73 -12.24 2.92
CA PRO A 497 -7.73 -11.27 2.45
C PRO A 497 -8.00 -11.41 0.95
N PRO A 498 -9.26 -11.32 0.49
CA PRO A 498 -9.57 -11.33 -0.93
C PRO A 498 -8.77 -10.24 -1.67
N GLY A 499 -8.14 -10.66 -2.77
CA GLY A 499 -7.31 -9.79 -3.62
C GLY A 499 -5.86 -9.64 -3.15
N ALA A 500 -5.45 -10.25 -2.02
CA ALA A 500 -4.04 -10.37 -1.66
C ALA A 500 -3.37 -11.58 -2.35
N PRO A 501 -2.04 -11.58 -2.54
CA PRO A 501 -1.31 -12.73 -3.06
C PRO A 501 -1.61 -14.02 -2.28
N GLY A 502 -1.99 -15.07 -3.01
CA GLY A 502 -2.37 -16.37 -2.45
C GLY A 502 -3.80 -16.45 -1.90
N ALA A 503 -4.67 -15.47 -2.15
CA ALA A 503 -6.09 -15.53 -1.83
C ALA A 503 -6.85 -16.52 -2.74
N GLU A 504 -7.96 -17.06 -2.23
CA GLU A 504 -8.84 -17.95 -3.02
C GLU A 504 -9.63 -17.21 -4.10
N LEU A 505 -10.04 -15.97 -3.82
CA LEU A 505 -10.76 -15.16 -4.79
C LEU A 505 -9.78 -14.54 -5.77
N GLU A 506 -9.99 -14.82 -7.05
CA GLU A 506 -9.20 -14.28 -8.16
C GLU A 506 -9.14 -12.74 -8.11
N LEU A 507 -7.95 -12.20 -8.36
CA LEU A 507 -7.68 -10.77 -8.29
C LEU A 507 -8.63 -9.97 -9.20
N SER A 508 -8.92 -10.49 -10.40
CA SER A 508 -9.84 -9.87 -11.35
C SER A 508 -11.27 -9.75 -10.82
N ALA A 509 -11.74 -10.71 -10.01
CA ALA A 509 -13.08 -10.65 -9.42
C ALA A 509 -13.18 -9.53 -8.38
N VAL A 510 -12.17 -9.41 -7.52
CA VAL A 510 -12.09 -8.31 -6.53
C VAL A 510 -12.05 -6.94 -7.21
N VAL A 511 -11.27 -6.81 -8.30
CA VAL A 511 -11.17 -5.57 -9.07
C VAL A 511 -12.50 -5.22 -9.73
N ARG A 512 -13.22 -6.19 -10.31
CA ARG A 512 -14.56 -5.97 -10.87
C ARG A 512 -15.55 -5.50 -9.82
N GLU A 513 -15.65 -6.20 -8.69
CA GLU A 513 -16.53 -5.81 -7.57
C GLU A 513 -16.24 -4.37 -7.10
N LYS A 514 -14.95 -4.06 -6.95
CA LYS A 514 -14.48 -2.74 -6.52
C LYS A 514 -14.86 -1.65 -7.53
N LEU A 515 -14.70 -1.91 -8.82
CA LEU A 515 -14.97 -0.94 -9.88
C LEU A 515 -16.47 -0.71 -10.11
N VAL A 516 -17.26 -1.78 -10.13
CA VAL A 516 -18.73 -1.70 -10.22
C VAL A 516 -19.27 -0.83 -9.09
N ARG A 517 -18.79 -1.03 -7.87
CA ARG A 517 -19.16 -0.18 -6.72
C ARG A 517 -18.75 1.27 -6.97
N ALA A 518 -17.51 1.53 -7.34
CA ALA A 518 -17.01 2.90 -7.53
C ALA A 518 -17.76 3.65 -8.64
N PHE A 519 -18.11 2.98 -9.75
CA PHE A 519 -18.89 3.58 -10.84
C PHE A 519 -20.31 3.93 -10.40
N ARG A 520 -20.97 3.00 -9.70
CA ARG A 520 -22.30 3.23 -9.12
C ARG A 520 -22.28 4.39 -8.14
N ASP A 521 -21.32 4.41 -7.22
CA ASP A 521 -21.22 5.43 -6.17
C ASP A 521 -20.84 6.81 -6.76
N ALA A 522 -20.12 6.84 -7.89
CA ALA A 522 -19.83 8.04 -8.65
C ALA A 522 -20.95 8.46 -9.63
N ALA A 523 -22.07 7.72 -9.65
CA ALA A 523 -23.20 7.94 -10.56
C ALA A 523 -22.77 8.09 -12.04
N LEU A 524 -21.84 7.25 -12.47
CA LEU A 524 -21.38 7.24 -13.86
C LEU A 524 -22.38 6.51 -14.74
N ASP A 525 -22.78 7.15 -15.84
CA ASP A 525 -23.65 6.55 -16.87
C ASP A 525 -22.96 5.41 -17.66
N ALA A 526 -21.67 5.18 -17.41
CA ALA A 526 -20.89 4.13 -18.04
C ALA A 526 -21.04 2.79 -17.32
N ASP A 527 -21.06 1.70 -18.07
CA ASP A 527 -21.04 0.35 -17.51
C ASP A 527 -19.60 -0.04 -17.09
N ALA A 528 -19.45 -0.45 -15.83
CA ALA A 528 -18.16 -0.83 -15.26
C ALA A 528 -17.61 -2.15 -15.86
N GLU A 529 -18.49 -3.09 -16.21
CA GLU A 529 -18.11 -4.35 -16.85
C GLU A 529 -17.69 -4.12 -18.31
N GLU A 530 -18.37 -3.22 -19.02
CA GLU A 530 -17.95 -2.78 -20.35
C GLU A 530 -16.57 -2.11 -20.28
N PHE A 531 -16.36 -1.21 -19.32
CA PHE A 531 -15.05 -0.59 -19.12
C PHE A 531 -13.96 -1.64 -18.80
N MET A 532 -14.23 -2.62 -17.94
CA MET A 532 -13.29 -3.71 -17.67
C MET A 532 -13.00 -4.54 -18.92
N GLY A 533 -14.01 -4.88 -19.71
CA GLY A 533 -13.86 -5.59 -20.98
C GLY A 533 -12.98 -4.82 -21.95
N ARG A 534 -13.21 -3.50 -22.10
CA ARG A 534 -12.34 -2.63 -22.91
C ARG A 534 -10.92 -2.57 -22.37
N LEU A 535 -10.74 -2.36 -21.08
CA LEU A 535 -9.40 -2.21 -20.49
C LEU A 535 -8.59 -3.51 -20.59
N LEU A 536 -9.19 -4.67 -20.37
CA LEU A 536 -8.50 -5.95 -20.45
C LEU A 536 -8.30 -6.41 -21.91
N GLY A 537 -9.25 -6.13 -22.81
CA GLY A 537 -9.21 -6.53 -24.21
C GLY A 537 -8.54 -5.55 -25.18
N ALA A 538 -8.29 -4.30 -24.77
CA ALA A 538 -7.74 -3.28 -25.66
C ALA A 538 -6.32 -3.63 -26.11
N PRO A 539 -6.02 -3.47 -27.41
CA PRO A 539 -4.67 -3.66 -27.93
C PRO A 539 -3.72 -2.60 -27.37
N LEU A 540 -2.43 -2.90 -27.35
CA LEU A 540 -1.42 -2.02 -26.73
C LEU A 540 -1.27 -0.68 -27.46
N ASP A 541 -1.60 -0.60 -28.74
CA ASP A 541 -1.57 0.63 -29.54
C ASP A 541 -2.87 1.47 -29.41
N ALA A 542 -3.89 0.96 -28.70
CA ALA A 542 -5.14 1.70 -28.50
C ALA A 542 -4.87 3.05 -27.80
N PRO A 543 -5.44 4.17 -28.30
CA PRO A 543 -5.33 5.46 -27.63
C PRO A 543 -5.89 5.39 -26.21
N LEU A 544 -5.14 5.83 -25.20
CA LEU A 544 -5.55 5.74 -23.80
C LEU A 544 -6.94 6.36 -23.55
N ARG A 545 -7.22 7.49 -24.20
CA ARG A 545 -8.51 8.20 -24.07
C ARG A 545 -9.69 7.38 -24.60
N GLU A 546 -9.48 6.57 -25.63
CA GLU A 546 -10.51 5.68 -26.16
C GLU A 546 -10.79 4.54 -25.18
N VAL A 547 -9.72 3.96 -24.60
CA VAL A 547 -9.83 2.91 -23.57
C VAL A 547 -10.57 3.43 -22.32
N LEU A 548 -10.24 4.65 -21.88
CA LEU A 548 -10.91 5.29 -20.75
C LEU A 548 -12.35 5.73 -21.06
N GLY A 549 -12.66 6.05 -22.32
CA GLY A 549 -13.98 6.49 -22.73
C GLY A 549 -14.50 7.68 -21.89
N PRO A 550 -15.74 7.60 -21.35
CA PRO A 550 -16.31 8.67 -20.52
C PRO A 550 -15.49 9.00 -19.26
N LEU A 551 -14.74 8.03 -18.71
CA LEU A 551 -13.93 8.24 -17.51
C LEU A 551 -12.87 9.32 -17.71
N ALA A 552 -12.33 9.47 -18.92
CA ALA A 552 -11.33 10.49 -19.20
C ALA A 552 -11.83 11.90 -18.86
N ALA A 553 -13.09 12.21 -19.16
CA ALA A 553 -13.68 13.51 -18.86
C ALA A 553 -13.87 13.74 -17.35
N VAL A 554 -14.26 12.69 -16.61
CA VAL A 554 -14.40 12.74 -15.15
C VAL A 554 -13.05 13.01 -14.48
N LEU A 555 -12.00 12.33 -14.93
CA LEU A 555 -10.65 12.46 -14.40
C LEU A 555 -10.04 13.84 -14.65
N GLU A 556 -10.27 14.39 -15.85
CA GLU A 556 -9.85 15.76 -16.19
C GLU A 556 -10.68 16.82 -15.43
N GLY A 557 -11.90 16.49 -15.01
CA GLY A 557 -12.84 17.38 -14.34
C GLY A 557 -13.51 18.39 -15.27
N PRO A 558 -14.39 19.25 -14.74
CA PRO A 558 -15.03 20.30 -15.52
C PRO A 558 -13.96 21.22 -16.12
N ARG A 559 -14.11 21.50 -17.42
CA ARG A 559 -13.32 22.54 -18.10
C ARG A 559 -13.82 23.88 -17.55
N SER A 560 -12.93 24.64 -16.92
CA SER A 560 -13.21 26.01 -16.50
C SER A 560 -13.56 26.89 -17.69
#